data_AF-A0A3C0CXH1-F1
#
_entry.id   AF-A0A3C0CXH1-F1
#
_cell.length_a   1.000
_cell.length_b   1.000
_cell.length_c   1.000
_cell.angle_alpha   90.00
_cell.angle_beta   90.00
_cell.angle_gamma   90.00
#
_symmetry.space_group_name_H-M   'P 1'
#
loop_
_entity.id
_entity.type
_entity.pdbx_description
1 polymer ?
#
loop_
_entity_poly.entity_id
_entity_poly.type
_entity_poly.pdbx_seq_one_letter_code
_entity_poly.pdbx_strand_id
1 'polypeptide(L)' 'MGSIYDEDEKQMALAAMAQDTLTMGPQVKAFQDEFAAMSGVKHAFATTNCTTAMHVATQALGIGPGDEVIVT' A
#
# COMPACT_ATOMS: atom_id res chain seq x y z
N MET A 1 -14.39 6.31 24.13
CA MET A 1 -13.70 6.27 22.84
C MET A 1 -13.48 4.80 22.51
N GLY A 2 -14.07 4.29 21.44
CA GLY A 2 -13.93 2.89 21.01
C GLY A 2 -12.91 2.75 19.88
N SER A 3 -12.63 1.51 19.47
CA SER A 3 -11.87 1.22 18.24
C SER A 3 -12.60 1.77 17.01
N ILE A 4 -11.85 2.33 16.05
CA ILE A 4 -12.39 2.68 14.73
C ILE A 4 -12.60 1.45 13.83
N TYR A 5 -12.01 0.32 14.23
CA TYR A 5 -12.12 -0.96 13.53
C TYR A 5 -13.32 -1.78 14.00
N ASP A 6 -14.06 -2.32 13.05
CA ASP A 6 -15.15 -3.25 13.20
C ASP A 6 -14.66 -4.70 13.42
N GLU A 7 -15.58 -5.66 13.34
CA GLU A 7 -15.25 -7.06 13.58
C GLU A 7 -14.56 -7.71 12.39
N ASP A 8 -14.91 -7.31 11.16
CA ASP A 8 -14.34 -7.90 9.95
C ASP A 8 -12.85 -7.57 9.86
N GLU A 9 -12.46 -6.33 10.17
CA GLU A 9 -11.06 -5.89 10.15
C GLU A 9 -10.22 -6.62 11.21
N LYS A 10 -10.80 -6.90 12.38
CA LYS A 10 -10.12 -7.68 13.42
C LYS A 10 -9.93 -9.14 13.00
N GLN A 11 -10.96 -9.76 12.41
CA GLN A 11 -10.87 -11.13 11.92
C GLN A 11 -9.81 -11.24 10.81
N MET A 12 -9.74 -10.25 9.92
CA MET A 12 -8.74 -10.21 8.86
C MET A 12 -7.32 -10.01 9.42
N ALA A 13 -7.14 -9.19 10.45
CA ALA A 13 -5.86 -9.05 11.13
C ALA A 13 -5.40 -10.37 11.78
N LEU A 14 -6.30 -11.08 12.46
CA LEU A 14 -6.00 -12.41 13.02
C LEU A 14 -5.68 -13.45 11.94
N ALA A 15 -6.43 -13.44 10.82
CA ALA A 15 -6.18 -14.32 9.69
C ALA A 15 -4.83 -14.03 9.01
N ALA A 16 -4.37 -12.78 8.98
CA ALA A 16 -3.04 -12.42 8.51
C ALA A 16 -1.95 -12.99 9.44
N MET A 17 -2.15 -12.92 10.76
CA MET A 17 -1.19 -13.47 11.74
C MET A 17 -1.01 -14.99 11.66
N ALA A 18 -1.99 -15.70 11.12
CA ALA A 18 -1.95 -17.16 10.97
C ALA A 18 -1.23 -17.65 9.70
N GLN A 19 -0.75 -16.75 8.84
CA GLN A 19 -0.09 -17.09 7.58
C GLN A 19 1.42 -17.24 7.71
N ASP A 20 2.02 -17.90 6.72
CA ASP A 20 3.47 -18.08 6.62
C ASP A 20 4.24 -16.76 6.34
N THR A 21 3.54 -15.71 5.89
CA THR A 21 4.13 -14.40 5.62
C THR A 21 3.20 -13.27 6.07
N LEU A 22 3.80 -12.24 6.68
CA LEU A 22 3.08 -11.05 7.14
C LEU A 22 3.21 -9.86 6.19
N THR A 23 4.05 -9.95 5.16
CA THR A 23 4.43 -8.77 4.35
C THR A 23 3.93 -8.81 2.91
N MET A 24 3.89 -9.99 2.28
CA MET A 24 3.50 -10.17 0.88
C MET A 24 2.53 -11.33 0.72
N GLY A 25 1.57 -11.40 1.63
CA GLY A 25 0.53 -12.44 1.65
C GLY A 25 -0.59 -12.19 0.63
N PRO A 26 -1.52 -13.17 0.49
CA PRO A 26 -2.68 -13.07 -0.39
C PRO A 26 -3.54 -11.81 -0.16
N GLN A 27 -3.67 -11.31 1.07
CA GLN A 27 -4.43 -10.09 1.37
C GLN A 27 -3.79 -8.85 0.76
N VAL A 28 -2.46 -8.77 0.72
CA VAL A 28 -1.75 -7.66 0.08
C VAL A 28 -2.04 -7.66 -1.42
N LYS A 29 -2.03 -8.85 -2.05
CA LYS A 29 -2.38 -8.97 -3.46
C LYS A 29 -3.83 -8.56 -3.73
N ALA A 30 -4.78 -9.06 -2.94
CA ALA A 30 -6.19 -8.70 -3.07
C ALA A 30 -6.41 -7.19 -2.91
N PHE A 31 -5.79 -6.58 -1.90
CA PHE A 31 -5.84 -5.14 -1.68
C PHE A 31 -5.30 -4.35 -2.89
N GLN A 32 -4.16 -4.75 -3.47
CA GLN A 32 -3.62 -4.09 -4.65
C GLN A 32 -4.55 -4.20 -5.86
N ASP A 33 -5.14 -5.38 -6.09
CA ASP A 33 -6.06 -5.60 -7.22
C ASP A 33 -7.32 -4.74 -7.07
N GLU A 34 -7.91 -4.70 -5.87
CA GLU A 34 -9.08 -3.87 -5.55
C GLU A 34 -8.76 -2.38 -5.63
N PHE A 35 -7.60 -1.96 -5.10
CA PHE A 35 -7.18 -0.57 -5.13
C PHE A 35 -6.88 -0.08 -6.54
N ALA A 36 -6.30 -0.93 -7.39
CA ALA A 36 -6.09 -0.64 -8.80
C ALA A 36 -7.42 -0.43 -9.53
N ALA A 37 -8.38 -1.32 -9.30
CA ALA A 37 -9.73 -1.22 -9.87
C ALA A 37 -10.46 0.04 -9.39
N MET A 38 -10.45 0.30 -8.08
CA MET A 38 -11.05 1.49 -7.46
C MET A 38 -10.44 2.78 -8.03
N SER A 39 -9.12 2.81 -8.23
CA SER A 39 -8.40 3.99 -8.71
C SER A 39 -8.42 4.15 -10.24
N GLY A 40 -8.98 3.17 -10.97
CA GLY A 40 -9.00 3.18 -12.44
C GLY A 40 -7.61 3.07 -13.08
N VAL A 41 -6.65 2.44 -12.41
CA VAL A 41 -5.28 2.28 -12.90
C VAL A 41 -4.97 0.81 -13.21
N LYS A 42 -3.98 0.59 -14.08
CA LYS A 42 -3.55 -0.77 -14.45
C LYS A 42 -2.82 -1.48 -13.29
N HIS A 43 -2.12 -0.74 -12.45
CA HIS A 43 -1.26 -1.28 -11.40
C HIS A 43 -1.39 -0.47 -10.12
N ALA A 44 -1.45 -1.16 -8.98
CA ALA A 44 -1.26 -0.58 -7.66
C ALA A 44 -0.23 -1.43 -6.89
N PHE A 45 0.54 -0.79 -6.03
CA PHE A 45 1.57 -1.45 -5.25
C PHE A 45 1.54 -0.96 -3.80
N ALA A 46 1.33 -1.88 -2.87
CA ALA A 46 1.27 -1.57 -1.46
C ALA A 46 2.69 -1.32 -0.92
N THR A 47 2.83 -0.26 -0.12
CA THR A 47 4.08 0.07 0.58
C THR A 47 3.79 0.26 2.06
N THR A 48 4.81 0.43 2.88
CA THR A 48 4.64 0.50 4.34
C THR A 48 3.99 1.81 4.80
N ASN A 49 4.08 2.87 3.99
CA ASN A 49 3.38 4.15 4.17
C ASN A 49 3.57 5.06 2.93
N CYS A 50 2.88 6.21 2.93
CA CYS A 50 2.95 7.20 1.85
C CYS A 50 4.36 7.76 1.60
N THR A 51 5.20 7.92 2.63
CA THR A 51 6.59 8.39 2.45
C THR A 51 7.41 7.38 1.65
N THR A 52 7.27 6.09 1.94
CA THR A 52 7.93 5.03 1.16
C THR A 52 7.36 4.90 -0.24
N ALA A 53 6.04 5.10 -0.40
CA ALA A 53 5.41 5.16 -1.73
C ALA A 53 6.03 6.27 -2.59
N MET A 54 6.14 7.48 -2.05
CA MET A 54 6.76 8.60 -2.76
C MET A 54 8.23 8.34 -3.05
N HIS A 55 8.97 7.79 -2.09
CA HIS A 55 10.39 7.47 -2.29
C HIS A 55 10.61 6.47 -3.43
N VAL A 56 9.81 5.41 -3.50
CA VAL A 56 9.89 4.44 -4.60
C VAL A 56 9.43 5.08 -5.92
N ALA A 57 8.39 5.91 -5.89
CA ALA A 57 7.90 6.60 -7.08
C ALA A 57 8.96 7.54 -7.68
N THR A 58 9.66 8.33 -6.87
CA THR A 58 10.71 9.23 -7.37
C THR A 58 11.90 8.45 -7.93
N GLN A 59 12.28 7.33 -7.32
CA GLN A 59 13.30 6.43 -7.86
C GLN A 59 12.86 5.80 -9.18
N ALA A 60 11.62 5.32 -9.28
CA ALA A 60 11.07 4.72 -10.50
C ALA A 60 10.98 5.72 -11.67
N LEU A 61 10.75 7.00 -11.36
CA LEU A 61 10.77 8.10 -12.34
C LEU A 61 12.18 8.57 -12.71
N GLY A 62 13.22 8.09 -12.01
CA GLY A 62 14.61 8.46 -12.27
C GLY A 62 15.00 9.85 -11.76
N ILE A 63 14.25 10.41 -10.81
CA ILE A 63 14.53 11.75 -10.25
C ILE A 63 15.86 11.72 -9.49
N GLY A 64 16.72 12.69 -9.76
CA GLY A 64 18.07 12.78 -9.22
C GLY A 64 18.57 14.20 -8.94
N PRO A 65 19.86 14.33 -8.57
CA PRO A 65 20.46 15.64 -8.29
C PRO A 65 20.39 16.57 -9.49
N GLY A 66 19.82 17.76 -9.29
CA GLY A 66 19.67 18.78 -10.33
C GLY A 66 18.28 18.83 -10.97
N ASP A 67 17.41 17.84 -10.72
CA ASP A 67 16.03 17.86 -11.19
C ASP A 67 15.17 18.81 -10.36
N GLU A 68 14.28 19.55 -11.03
CA GLU A 68 13.29 20.41 -10.39
C GLU A 68 11.97 19.66 -10.22
N VAL A 69 11.41 19.69 -9.00
CA VAL A 69 10.11 19.10 -8.68
C VAL A 69 9.19 20.19 -8.16
N ILE A 70 8.14 20.50 -8.92
CA ILE A 70 7.12 21.47 -8.52
C ILE A 70 6.18 20.81 -7.51
N VAL A 71 5.97 21.48 -6.37
CA VAL A 71 5.07 21.06 -5.29
C VAL A 71 4.09 22.18 -4.95
N THR A 72 2.98 21.85 -4.29
CA THR A 72 1.95 22.79 -3.84
C THR A 72 2.25 23.43 -2.50
#